data_AF-A0A498NKA1-F1
#
_entry.id   AF-A0A498NKA1-F1
#
_cell.length_a   1.000
_cell.length_b   1.000
_cell.length_c   1.000
_cell.angle_alpha   90.00
_cell.angle_beta   90.00
_cell.angle_gamma   90.00
#
_symmetry.space_group_name_H-M   'P 1'
#
loop_
_entity.id
_entity.type
_entity.pdbx_description
1 polymer ?
#
loop_
_entity_poly.entity_id
_entity_poly.type
_entity_poly.pdbx_seq_one_letter_code
_entity_poly.pdbx_strand_id
1 'polypeptide(L)'
;MNNSCLKGTHHVFVQTVVYLLLVLAMLVTVLGNSVVIISIAHFRQLQTPTNILVMSLALADLLLGLVVMPFSMIRSVDGCWYYGDAFCLLHSTFDLFLTSVSIFHLIFIAIDRHQAVCYPLQYPTRITIPVAWVMTVLYLILVSAMTVTILGNLVVIISIAHFKQLQTPTNILVMSLALADLLLGLVVMPFSMIRSVDGCWYYGDAFCLLHSTFDFLTSLYNTLDNS
;
A
#
# COMPACT_ATOMS: atom_id res chain seq x y z
N MET A 1 -0.35 13.37 -35.48
CA MET A 1 -0.38 14.80 -35.15
C MET A 1 -1.80 15.19 -34.76
N ASN A 2 -2.05 15.39 -33.46
CA ASN A 2 -2.98 16.42 -32.97
C ASN A 2 -2.64 16.74 -31.50
N ASN A 3 -1.49 17.40 -31.30
CA ASN A 3 -0.95 17.79 -30.00
C ASN A 3 -1.45 19.18 -29.61
N SER A 4 -2.69 19.30 -29.14
CA SER A 4 -3.11 20.55 -28.50
C SER A 4 -3.81 20.23 -27.20
N CYS A 5 -3.01 20.01 -26.16
CA CYS A 5 -3.45 20.30 -24.81
C CYS A 5 -3.88 21.79 -24.79
N LEU A 6 -5.18 22.05 -24.95
CA LEU A 6 -5.72 23.36 -24.64
C LEU A 6 -5.62 23.51 -23.14
N LYS A 7 -4.64 24.30 -22.69
CA LYS A 7 -4.53 24.76 -21.30
C LYS A 7 -5.89 25.34 -20.94
N GLY A 8 -6.69 24.55 -20.24
CA GLY A 8 -8.04 24.93 -19.86
C GLY A 8 -7.95 26.24 -19.11
N THR A 9 -8.80 27.20 -19.45
CA THR A 9 -8.94 28.46 -18.74
C THR A 9 -9.55 28.20 -17.37
N HIS A 10 -8.86 27.46 -16.51
CA HIS A 10 -9.06 27.58 -15.08
C HIS A 10 -8.63 28.99 -14.69
N HIS A 11 -9.44 29.68 -13.89
CA HIS A 11 -9.02 30.96 -13.31
C HIS A 11 -7.64 30.76 -12.67
N VAL A 12 -6.66 31.56 -13.08
CA VAL A 12 -5.27 31.54 -12.56
C VAL A 12 -5.29 31.49 -11.02
N PHE A 13 -6.23 32.20 -10.42
CA PHE A 13 -6.51 32.17 -8.99
C PHE A 13 -6.72 30.76 -8.42
N VAL A 14 -7.58 29.93 -9.04
CA VAL A 14 -7.86 28.55 -8.60
C VAL A 14 -6.61 27.68 -8.73
N GLN A 15 -5.86 27.82 -9.84
CA GLN A 15 -4.61 27.06 -10.03
C GLN A 15 -3.55 27.44 -9.00
N THR A 16 -3.37 28.74 -8.73
CA THR A 16 -2.42 29.22 -7.71
C THR A 16 -2.82 28.75 -6.32
N VAL A 17 -4.11 28.79 -5.98
CA VAL A 17 -4.62 28.30 -4.69
C VAL A 17 -4.39 26.79 -4.55
N VAL A 18 -4.76 25.99 -5.55
CA VAL A 18 -4.53 24.53 -5.54
C VAL A 18 -3.04 24.21 -5.45
N TYR A 19 -2.20 24.92 -6.20
CA TYR A 19 -0.75 24.76 -6.14
C TYR A 19 -0.19 25.03 -4.74
N LEU A 20 -0.54 26.16 -4.13
CA LEU A 20 -0.12 26.50 -2.76
C LEU A 20 -0.60 25.46 -1.74
N LEU A 21 -1.84 25.00 -1.86
CA LEU A 21 -2.39 23.96 -0.98
C LEU A 21 -1.65 22.63 -1.13
N LEU A 22 -1.33 22.21 -2.37
CA LEU A 22 -0.59 20.98 -2.62
C LEU A 22 0.86 21.07 -2.13
N VAL A 23 1.54 22.21 -2.32
CA VAL A 23 2.88 22.45 -1.74
C VAL A 23 2.84 22.38 -0.22
N LEU A 24 1.86 23.04 0.39
CA LEU A 24 1.70 23.02 1.85
C LEU A 24 1.41 21.60 2.35
N ALA A 25 0.52 20.86 1.68
CA ALA A 25 0.22 19.47 2.02
C ALA A 25 1.48 18.58 1.93
N MET A 26 2.29 18.71 0.87
CA MET A 26 3.56 17.99 0.75
C MET A 26 4.54 18.32 1.88
N LEU A 27 4.67 19.61 2.24
CA LEU A 27 5.55 20.00 3.35
C LEU A 27 5.08 19.40 4.67
N VAL A 28 3.77 19.45 4.94
CA VAL A 28 3.17 18.87 6.14
C VAL A 28 3.36 17.35 6.17
N THR A 29 3.13 16.64 5.07
CA THR A 29 3.31 15.18 5.01
C THR A 29 4.76 14.78 5.21
N VAL A 30 5.71 15.47 4.55
CA VAL A 30 7.14 15.16 4.68
C VAL A 30 7.66 15.47 6.09
N LEU A 31 7.33 16.64 6.65
CA LEU A 31 7.76 17.03 7.99
C LEU A 31 7.08 16.17 9.06
N GLY A 32 5.78 15.92 8.95
CA GLY A 32 5.04 15.10 9.91
C GLY A 32 5.57 13.67 9.97
N ASN A 33 5.71 13.02 8.81
CA ASN A 33 6.16 11.63 8.76
C ASN A 33 7.65 11.47 9.11
N SER A 34 8.51 12.43 8.77
CA SER A 34 9.91 12.41 9.22
C SER A 34 10.04 12.51 10.73
N VAL A 35 9.24 13.34 11.40
CA VAL A 35 9.21 13.43 12.87
C VAL A 35 8.77 12.10 13.50
N VAL A 36 7.78 11.41 12.92
CA VAL A 36 7.34 10.08 13.39
C VAL A 36 8.47 9.06 13.29
N ILE A 37 9.14 8.99 12.13
CA ILE A 37 10.28 8.08 11.91
C ILE A 37 11.40 8.37 12.91
N ILE A 38 11.80 9.64 13.05
CA ILE A 38 12.88 10.05 13.96
C ILE A 38 12.53 9.71 15.41
N SER A 39 11.29 9.95 15.83
CA SER A 39 10.84 9.67 17.21
C SER A 39 10.95 8.18 17.54
N ILE A 40 10.46 7.31 16.64
CA ILE A 40 10.50 5.85 16.85
C ILE A 40 11.93 5.31 16.73
N ALA A 41 12.74 5.85 15.82
CA ALA A 41 14.14 5.46 15.65
C ALA A 41 15.02 5.85 16.85
N HIS A 42 14.75 7.01 17.47
CA HIS A 42 15.55 7.52 18.58
C HIS A 42 15.26 6.77 19.88
N PHE A 43 13.99 6.48 20.19
CA PHE A 43 13.60 5.84 21.44
C PHE A 43 13.46 4.32 21.29
N ARG A 44 14.49 3.58 21.72
CA ARG A 44 14.47 2.10 21.78
C ARG A 44 13.28 1.52 22.56
N GLN A 45 12.78 2.24 23.57
CA GLN A 45 11.59 1.84 24.33
C GLN A 45 10.29 1.86 23.51
N LEU A 46 10.26 2.61 22.39
CA LEU A 46 9.11 2.67 21.48
C LEU A 46 9.18 1.61 20.38
N GLN A 47 10.16 0.69 20.37
CA GLN A 47 10.28 -0.36 19.33
C GLN A 47 9.36 -1.55 19.62
N THR A 48 8.06 -1.30 19.70
CA THR A 48 7.02 -2.32 19.76
C THR A 48 6.57 -2.72 18.35
N PRO A 49 6.03 -3.93 18.13
CA PRO A 49 5.53 -4.37 16.83
C PRO A 49 4.54 -3.36 16.20
N THR A 50 3.63 -2.80 16.99
CA THR A 50 2.68 -1.76 16.55
C THR A 50 3.40 -0.49 16.06
N ASN A 51 4.47 -0.07 16.73
CA ASN A 51 5.22 1.13 16.34
C ASN A 51 6.13 0.90 15.12
N ILE A 52 6.56 -0.34 14.88
CA ILE A 52 7.25 -0.70 13.62
C ILE A 52 6.29 -0.54 12.43
N LEU A 53 5.02 -0.94 12.57
CA LEU A 53 4.00 -0.70 11.54
C LEU A 53 3.76 0.80 11.29
N VAL A 54 3.74 1.61 12.35
CA VAL A 54 3.63 3.08 12.24
C VAL A 54 4.85 3.67 11.52
N MET A 55 6.06 3.15 11.78
CA MET A 55 7.27 3.58 11.06
C MET A 55 7.21 3.22 9.57
N SER A 56 6.75 2.01 9.23
CA SER A 56 6.55 1.59 7.84
C SER A 56 5.51 2.46 7.11
N LEU A 57 4.42 2.83 7.79
CA LEU A 57 3.44 3.78 7.28
C LEU A 57 4.07 5.15 6.99
N ALA A 58 4.81 5.70 7.96
CA ALA A 58 5.47 6.99 7.79
C ALA A 58 6.50 6.99 6.65
N LEU A 59 7.20 5.87 6.42
CA LEU A 59 8.09 5.70 5.28
C LEU A 59 7.32 5.68 3.94
N ALA A 60 6.18 5.00 3.89
CA ALA A 60 5.33 4.96 2.69
C ALA A 60 4.76 6.35 2.35
N ASP A 61 4.27 7.08 3.35
CA ASP A 61 3.75 8.44 3.17
C ASP A 61 4.84 9.44 2.78
N LEU A 62 6.08 9.27 3.28
CA LEU A 62 7.23 10.06 2.87
C LEU A 62 7.57 9.83 1.39
N LEU A 63 7.56 8.59 0.94
CA LEU A 63 7.76 8.23 -0.47
C LEU A 63 6.64 8.80 -1.36
N LEU A 64 5.39 8.74 -0.91
CA LEU A 64 4.26 9.36 -1.59
C LEU A 64 4.42 10.88 -1.70
N GLY A 65 4.76 11.54 -0.60
CA GLY A 65 4.95 12.98 -0.52
C GLY A 65 6.12 13.50 -1.38
N LEU A 66 7.21 12.73 -1.48
CA LEU A 66 8.40 13.13 -2.24
C LEU A 66 8.33 12.74 -3.72
N VAL A 67 7.73 11.61 -4.06
CA VAL A 67 7.76 11.06 -5.42
C VAL A 67 6.44 11.29 -6.13
N VAL A 68 5.29 10.97 -5.53
CA VAL A 68 4.00 10.96 -6.23
C VAL A 68 3.41 12.37 -6.34
N MET A 69 3.41 13.11 -5.25
CA MET A 69 2.82 14.45 -5.18
C MET A 69 3.41 15.48 -6.17
N PRO A 70 4.74 15.58 -6.39
CA PRO A 70 5.28 16.58 -7.34
C PRO A 70 4.86 16.30 -8.80
N PHE A 71 4.80 15.04 -9.23
CA PHE A 71 4.30 14.72 -10.58
C PHE A 71 2.79 14.94 -10.72
N SER A 72 2.01 14.70 -9.65
CA SER A 72 0.58 14.98 -9.62
C SER A 72 0.30 16.50 -9.70
N MET A 73 1.13 17.29 -9.02
CA MET A 73 1.08 18.76 -9.06
C MET A 73 1.32 19.30 -10.47
N ILE A 74 2.35 18.82 -11.17
CA ILE A 74 2.64 19.25 -12.55
C ILE A 74 1.43 18.94 -13.46
N ARG A 75 0.84 17.74 -13.34
CA ARG A 75 -0.38 17.37 -14.07
C ARG A 75 -1.55 18.32 -13.76
N SER A 76 -1.75 18.66 -12.49
CA SER A 76 -2.88 19.50 -12.06
C SER A 76 -2.75 20.94 -12.55
N VAL A 77 -1.54 21.49 -12.59
CA VAL A 77 -1.28 22.87 -13.02
C VAL A 77 -1.34 23.03 -14.54
N ASP A 78 -0.71 22.12 -15.28
CA ASP A 78 -0.68 22.19 -16.74
C ASP A 78 -1.92 21.57 -17.39
N GLY A 79 -2.72 20.82 -16.62
CA GLY A 79 -3.94 20.16 -17.07
C GLY A 79 -3.70 19.00 -18.02
N CYS A 80 -2.44 18.66 -18.31
CA CYS A 80 -2.04 17.67 -19.29
C CYS A 80 -0.81 16.88 -18.86
N TRP A 81 -0.68 15.70 -19.47
CA TRP A 81 0.40 14.78 -19.17
C TRP A 81 1.45 14.77 -20.28
N TYR A 82 2.67 15.23 -19.97
CA TYR A 82 3.77 15.34 -20.93
C TYR A 82 4.64 14.09 -21.06
N TYR A 83 4.60 13.20 -20.07
CA TYR A 83 5.47 12.02 -19.96
C TYR A 83 4.94 10.78 -20.69
N GLY A 84 3.83 10.90 -21.43
CA GLY A 84 3.19 9.82 -22.19
C GLY A 84 2.27 8.90 -21.37
N ASP A 85 1.38 8.19 -22.06
CA ASP A 85 0.27 7.42 -21.43
C ASP A 85 0.76 6.33 -20.48
N ALA A 86 1.87 5.67 -20.80
CA ALA A 86 2.45 4.62 -19.95
C ALA A 86 2.89 5.17 -18.57
N PHE A 87 3.53 6.34 -18.54
CA PHE A 87 3.93 6.98 -17.28
C PHE A 87 2.70 7.50 -16.51
N CYS A 88 1.65 7.93 -17.21
CA CYS A 88 0.39 8.37 -16.59
C CYS A 88 -0.25 7.25 -15.81
N LEU A 89 -0.36 6.09 -16.45
CA LEU A 89 -0.94 4.91 -15.85
C LEU A 89 -0.09 4.38 -14.69
N LEU A 90 1.24 4.38 -14.85
CA LEU A 90 2.17 4.02 -13.78
C LEU A 90 1.96 4.92 -12.56
N HIS A 91 2.01 6.23 -12.76
CA HIS A 91 1.84 7.20 -11.68
C HIS A 91 0.48 7.05 -10.98
N SER A 92 -0.60 6.91 -11.74
CA SER A 92 -1.94 6.72 -11.18
C SER A 92 -2.09 5.41 -10.41
N THR A 93 -1.41 4.34 -10.85
CA THR A 93 -1.43 3.04 -10.16
C THR A 93 -0.66 3.09 -8.85
N PHE A 94 0.52 3.72 -8.86
CA PHE A 94 1.32 3.91 -7.64
C PHE A 94 0.61 4.79 -6.61
N ASP A 95 -0.05 5.86 -7.04
CA ASP A 95 -0.84 6.75 -6.17
C ASP A 95 -1.98 6.00 -5.47
N LEU A 96 -2.76 5.24 -6.23
CA LEU A 96 -3.85 4.43 -5.70
C LEU A 96 -3.33 3.32 -4.77
N PHE A 97 -2.21 2.70 -5.13
CA PHE A 97 -1.58 1.67 -4.30
C PHE A 97 -1.12 2.22 -2.95
N LEU A 98 -0.30 3.27 -2.95
CA LEU A 98 0.25 3.84 -1.71
C LEU A 98 -0.85 4.41 -0.81
N THR A 99 -1.89 5.02 -1.39
CA THR A 99 -3.06 5.49 -0.64
C THR A 99 -3.80 4.33 0.02
N SER A 100 -4.03 3.24 -0.72
CA SER A 100 -4.73 2.07 -0.19
C SER A 100 -3.95 1.42 0.97
N VAL A 101 -2.64 1.21 0.79
CA VAL A 101 -1.74 0.70 1.84
C VAL A 101 -1.82 1.55 3.11
N SER A 102 -1.84 2.88 2.97
CA SER A 102 -1.88 3.80 4.11
C SER A 102 -3.19 3.72 4.88
N ILE A 103 -4.33 3.65 4.17
CA ILE A 103 -5.65 3.44 4.79
C ILE A 103 -5.68 2.12 5.57
N PHE A 104 -5.13 1.03 5.02
CA PHE A 104 -5.12 -0.27 5.70
C PHE A 104 -4.24 -0.30 6.93
N HIS A 105 -3.08 0.36 6.91
CA HIS A 105 -2.28 0.54 8.12
C HIS A 105 -3.08 1.25 9.22
N LEU A 106 -3.78 2.33 8.87
CA LEU A 106 -4.60 3.09 9.83
C LEU A 106 -5.75 2.26 10.40
N ILE A 107 -6.44 1.47 9.57
CA ILE A 107 -7.50 0.55 10.03
C ILE A 107 -6.93 -0.49 10.98
N PHE A 108 -5.79 -1.09 10.65
CA PHE A 108 -5.14 -2.09 11.49
C PHE A 108 -4.75 -1.51 12.86
N ILE A 109 -4.14 -0.32 12.88
CA ILE A 109 -3.81 0.40 14.11
C ILE A 109 -5.08 0.72 14.91
N ALA A 110 -6.15 1.15 14.24
CA ALA A 110 -7.42 1.46 14.90
C ALA A 110 -8.05 0.23 15.55
N ILE A 111 -8.02 -0.93 14.89
CA ILE A 111 -8.51 -2.19 15.44
C ILE A 111 -7.69 -2.60 16.67
N ASP A 112 -6.35 -2.58 16.59
CA ASP A 112 -5.47 -2.90 17.73
C ASP A 112 -5.78 -2.01 18.94
N ARG A 113 -5.95 -0.70 18.72
CA ARG A 113 -6.32 0.25 19.78
C ARG A 113 -7.72 0.04 20.32
N HIS A 114 -8.69 -0.22 19.45
CA HIS A 114 -10.07 -0.50 19.86
C HIS A 114 -10.11 -1.72 20.79
N GLN A 115 -9.40 -2.78 20.44
CA GLN A 115 -9.31 -4.01 21.21
C GLN A 115 -8.67 -3.78 22.59
N ALA A 116 -7.57 -3.01 22.65
CA ALA A 116 -6.90 -2.66 23.90
C ALA A 116 -7.80 -1.85 24.86
N VAL A 117 -8.65 -0.97 24.31
CA VAL A 117 -9.54 -0.10 25.09
C VAL A 117 -10.81 -0.84 25.53
N CYS A 118 -11.44 -1.62 24.64
CA CYS A 118 -12.70 -2.32 24.94
C CYS A 118 -12.50 -3.58 25.80
N TYR A 119 -11.36 -4.26 25.70
CA TYR A 119 -11.09 -5.52 26.40
C TYR A 119 -9.78 -5.51 27.20
N PRO A 120 -9.60 -4.57 28.16
CA PRO A 120 -8.31 -4.33 28.82
C PRO A 120 -7.78 -5.53 29.61
N LEU A 121 -8.66 -6.39 30.15
CA LEU A 121 -8.27 -7.59 30.92
C LEU A 121 -7.95 -8.81 30.05
N GLN A 122 -8.52 -8.87 28.84
CA GLN A 122 -8.30 -9.97 27.90
C GLN A 122 -7.21 -9.63 26.87
N TYR A 123 -6.91 -8.35 26.67
CA TYR A 123 -5.87 -7.90 25.73
C TYR A 123 -4.47 -8.47 26.06
N PRO A 124 -3.92 -8.40 27.29
CA PRO A 124 -2.58 -8.94 27.56
C PRO A 124 -2.52 -10.48 27.56
N THR A 125 -3.66 -11.17 27.73
CA THR A 125 -3.73 -12.63 27.67
C THR A 125 -3.94 -13.16 26.25
N ARG A 126 -4.56 -12.38 25.37
CA ARG A 126 -4.77 -12.71 23.95
C ARG A 126 -3.62 -12.21 23.04
N ILE A 127 -3.12 -11.01 23.29
CA ILE A 127 -2.04 -10.36 22.52
C ILE A 127 -0.74 -10.47 23.34
N THR A 128 -0.06 -11.60 23.15
CA THR A 128 1.29 -11.80 23.69
C THR A 128 2.34 -11.30 22.68
N ILE A 129 3.57 -11.00 23.14
CA ILE A 129 4.69 -10.58 22.28
C ILE A 129 4.86 -11.48 21.03
N PRO A 130 4.86 -12.82 21.11
CA PRO A 130 4.97 -13.66 19.92
C PRO A 130 3.77 -13.53 18.98
N VAL A 131 2.55 -13.41 19.50
CA VAL A 131 1.34 -13.22 18.66
C VAL A 131 1.40 -11.88 17.91
N ALA A 132 1.85 -10.82 18.57
CA ALA A 132 2.03 -9.52 17.93
C ALA A 132 3.10 -9.55 16.81
N TRP A 133 4.18 -10.31 16.99
CA TRP A 133 5.16 -10.56 15.94
C TRP A 133 4.57 -11.35 14.78
N VAL A 134 3.83 -12.42 15.04
CA VAL A 134 3.15 -13.21 14.00
C VAL A 134 2.17 -12.35 13.21
N MET A 135 1.38 -11.51 13.86
CA MET A 135 0.47 -10.56 13.21
C MET A 135 1.22 -9.55 12.34
N THR A 136 2.36 -9.04 12.82
CA THR A 136 3.21 -8.10 12.06
C THR A 136 3.83 -8.78 10.84
N VAL A 137 4.29 -10.03 10.98
CA VAL A 137 4.84 -10.81 9.86
C VAL A 137 3.76 -11.15 8.85
N LEU A 138 2.59 -11.60 9.29
CA LEU A 138 1.44 -11.88 8.41
C LEU A 138 1.01 -10.62 7.65
N TYR A 139 0.98 -9.48 8.33
CA TYR A 139 0.73 -8.17 7.73
C TYR A 139 1.74 -7.86 6.61
N LEU A 140 3.04 -8.02 6.88
CA LEU A 140 4.11 -7.77 5.91
C LEU A 140 4.03 -8.74 4.72
N ILE A 141 3.73 -10.02 4.96
CA ILE A 141 3.53 -11.02 3.90
C ILE A 141 2.35 -10.61 3.02
N LEU A 142 1.24 -10.17 3.60
CA LEU A 142 0.08 -9.70 2.84
C LEU A 142 0.43 -8.45 2.01
N VAL A 143 1.06 -7.44 2.60
CA VAL A 143 1.48 -6.23 1.87
C VAL A 143 2.45 -6.57 0.74
N SER A 144 3.39 -7.47 0.96
CA SER A 144 4.32 -7.93 -0.09
C SER A 144 3.64 -8.76 -1.18
N ALA A 145 2.62 -9.56 -0.86
CA ALA A 145 1.80 -10.21 -1.88
C ALA A 145 1.07 -9.17 -2.75
N MET A 146 0.52 -8.10 -2.14
CA MET A 146 -0.11 -7.01 -2.89
C MET A 146 0.88 -6.32 -3.82
N THR A 147 2.08 -5.99 -3.34
CA THR A 147 3.09 -5.32 -4.16
C THR A 147 3.50 -6.18 -5.34
N VAL A 148 3.64 -7.50 -5.16
CA VAL A 148 3.98 -8.44 -6.24
C VAL A 148 2.86 -8.53 -7.27
N THR A 149 1.60 -8.67 -6.85
CA THR A 149 0.45 -8.72 -7.78
C THR A 149 0.34 -7.43 -8.58
N ILE A 150 0.49 -6.28 -7.91
CA ILE A 150 0.39 -4.97 -8.54
C ILE A 150 1.55 -4.75 -9.50
N LEU A 151 2.79 -5.05 -9.10
CA LEU A 151 3.97 -4.90 -9.94
C LEU A 151 3.92 -5.83 -11.15
N GLY A 152 3.49 -7.08 -10.98
CA GLY A 152 3.31 -8.03 -12.07
C GLY A 152 2.31 -7.55 -13.12
N ASN A 153 1.12 -7.13 -12.67
CA ASN A 153 0.08 -6.60 -13.56
C ASN A 153 0.52 -5.28 -14.21
N LEU A 154 1.23 -4.42 -13.48
CA LEU A 154 1.77 -3.17 -14.01
C LEU A 154 2.82 -3.43 -15.10
N VAL A 155 3.71 -4.40 -14.93
CA VAL A 155 4.70 -4.78 -15.94
C VAL A 155 4.03 -5.31 -17.21
N VAL A 156 2.97 -6.13 -17.08
CA VAL A 156 2.18 -6.60 -18.23
C VAL A 156 1.58 -5.42 -18.98
N ILE A 157 0.95 -4.48 -18.26
CA ILE A 157 0.32 -3.31 -18.89
C ILE A 157 1.36 -2.41 -19.56
N ILE A 158 2.51 -2.14 -18.90
CA ILE A 158 3.60 -1.33 -19.48
C ILE A 158 4.16 -2.00 -20.73
N SER A 159 4.34 -3.32 -20.73
CA SER A 159 4.88 -4.05 -21.87
C SER A 159 3.96 -3.95 -23.09
N ILE A 160 2.65 -4.07 -22.88
CA ILE A 160 1.65 -3.95 -23.96
C ILE A 160 1.50 -2.48 -24.42
N ALA A 161 1.56 -1.52 -23.49
CA ALA A 161 1.45 -0.10 -23.79
C ALA A 161 2.68 0.47 -24.52
N HIS A 162 3.87 -0.03 -24.20
CA HIS A 162 5.14 0.43 -24.79
C HIS A 162 5.34 -0.09 -26.21
N PHE A 163 5.06 -1.37 -26.45
CA PHE A 163 5.23 -1.98 -27.76
C PHE A 163 3.91 -1.92 -28.55
N LYS A 164 3.75 -0.90 -29.40
CA LYS A 164 2.57 -0.79 -30.30
C LYS A 164 2.35 -2.03 -31.18
N GLN A 165 3.40 -2.78 -31.47
CA GLN A 165 3.33 -4.04 -32.22
C GLN A 165 2.59 -5.16 -31.45
N LEU A 166 2.49 -5.05 -30.13
CA LEU A 166 1.73 -5.94 -29.26
C LEU A 166 0.25 -5.54 -29.13
N GLN A 167 -0.25 -4.48 -29.79
CA GLN A 167 -1.70 -4.14 -29.79
C GLN A 167 -2.52 -5.05 -30.71
N THR A 168 -2.45 -6.37 -30.50
CA THR A 168 -3.36 -7.35 -31.09
C THR A 168 -4.63 -7.46 -30.25
N PRO A 169 -5.79 -7.88 -30.82
CA PRO A 169 -7.04 -8.01 -30.06
C PRO A 169 -6.90 -8.93 -28.84
N THR A 170 -6.07 -9.96 -28.93
CA THR A 170 -5.76 -10.89 -27.84
C THR A 170 -5.02 -10.20 -26.69
N ASN A 171 -4.05 -9.33 -26.99
CA ASN A 171 -3.26 -8.62 -25.97
C ASN A 171 -4.06 -7.49 -25.31
N ILE A 172 -5.02 -6.89 -26.02
CA ILE A 172 -5.97 -5.93 -25.41
C ILE A 172 -6.81 -6.64 -24.34
N LEU A 173 -7.21 -7.90 -24.58
CA LEU A 173 -7.94 -8.69 -23.59
C LEU A 173 -7.06 -8.99 -22.36
N VAL A 174 -5.78 -9.31 -22.56
CA VAL A 174 -4.80 -9.46 -21.47
C VAL A 174 -4.64 -8.16 -20.67
N MET A 175 -4.63 -7.00 -21.33
CA MET A 175 -4.60 -5.70 -20.64
C MET A 175 -5.85 -5.46 -19.78
N SER A 176 -7.04 -5.79 -20.29
CA SER A 176 -8.28 -5.68 -19.51
C SER A 176 -8.32 -6.66 -18.33
N LEU A 177 -7.75 -7.85 -18.49
CA LEU A 177 -7.60 -8.83 -17.41
C LEU A 177 -6.62 -8.31 -16.34
N ALA A 178 -5.45 -7.81 -16.74
CA ALA A 178 -4.48 -7.23 -15.82
C ALA A 178 -5.04 -6.03 -15.04
N LEU A 179 -5.90 -5.21 -15.69
CA LEU A 179 -6.65 -4.13 -15.02
C LEU A 179 -7.68 -4.67 -14.03
N ALA A 180 -8.42 -5.71 -14.38
CA ALA A 180 -9.37 -6.36 -13.48
C ALA A 180 -8.65 -6.98 -12.28
N ASP A 181 -7.55 -7.69 -12.50
CA ASP A 181 -6.73 -8.30 -11.45
C ASP A 181 -6.07 -7.25 -10.54
N LEU A 182 -5.69 -6.10 -11.10
CA LEU A 182 -5.24 -4.94 -10.33
C LEU A 182 -6.35 -4.38 -9.43
N LEU A 183 -7.58 -4.25 -9.94
CA LEU A 183 -8.74 -3.81 -9.15
C LEU A 183 -9.11 -4.84 -8.07
N LEU A 184 -9.08 -6.13 -8.41
CA LEU A 184 -9.31 -7.22 -7.46
C LEU A 184 -8.22 -7.24 -6.38
N GLY A 185 -6.95 -7.10 -6.76
CA GLY A 185 -5.82 -7.01 -5.84
C GLY A 185 -5.89 -5.79 -4.92
N LEU A 186 -6.48 -4.69 -5.36
CA LEU A 186 -6.66 -3.50 -4.53
C LEU A 186 -7.89 -3.58 -3.62
N VAL A 187 -8.97 -4.26 -4.05
CA VAL A 187 -10.25 -4.29 -3.32
C VAL A 187 -10.44 -5.58 -2.51
N VAL A 188 -10.25 -6.75 -3.10
CA VAL A 188 -10.58 -8.05 -2.46
C VAL A 188 -9.61 -8.36 -1.33
N MET A 189 -8.35 -8.05 -1.55
CA MET A 189 -7.26 -8.33 -0.63
C MET A 189 -7.37 -7.62 0.73
N PRO A 190 -7.70 -6.32 0.80
CA PRO A 190 -7.94 -5.68 2.09
C PRO A 190 -9.19 -6.16 2.81
N PHE A 191 -10.27 -6.49 2.08
CA PHE A 191 -11.43 -7.13 2.69
C PHE A 191 -11.09 -8.52 3.25
N SER A 192 -10.20 -9.25 2.58
CA SER A 192 -9.71 -10.55 3.04
C SER A 192 -8.84 -10.42 4.28
N MET A 193 -8.04 -9.36 4.36
CA MET A 193 -7.19 -9.06 5.51
C MET A 193 -8.00 -8.70 6.76
N ILE A 194 -9.01 -7.83 6.64
CA ILE A 194 -9.93 -7.50 7.74
C ILE A 194 -10.63 -8.78 8.23
N ARG A 195 -11.14 -9.61 7.32
CA ARG A 195 -11.78 -10.89 7.66
C ARG A 195 -10.81 -11.88 8.33
N SER A 196 -9.54 -11.92 7.92
CA SER A 196 -8.52 -12.79 8.51
C SER A 196 -8.14 -12.36 9.93
N VAL A 197 -7.99 -11.06 10.15
CA VAL A 197 -7.75 -10.47 11.47
C VAL A 197 -8.95 -10.72 12.37
N ASP A 198 -10.16 -10.35 11.95
CA ASP A 198 -11.38 -10.65 12.71
C ASP A 198 -11.52 -12.15 12.99
N GLY A 199 -11.16 -13.02 12.04
CA GLY A 199 -11.12 -14.47 12.20
C GLY A 199 -10.17 -14.98 13.29
N CYS A 200 -8.90 -14.53 13.32
CA CYS A 200 -7.98 -14.94 14.39
C CYS A 200 -8.37 -14.34 15.75
N TRP A 201 -9.03 -13.18 15.79
CA TRP A 201 -9.54 -12.59 17.03
C TRP A 201 -10.83 -13.26 17.54
N TYR A 202 -11.71 -13.72 16.65
CA TYR A 202 -13.02 -14.30 16.99
C TYR A 202 -12.99 -15.82 17.21
N TYR A 203 -12.13 -16.57 16.51
CA TYR A 203 -12.01 -18.04 16.64
C TYR A 203 -10.85 -18.53 17.53
N GLY A 204 -10.07 -17.62 18.08
CA GLY A 204 -9.32 -17.82 19.32
C GLY A 204 -8.05 -18.66 19.26
N ASP A 205 -8.02 -19.83 18.61
CA ASP A 205 -6.84 -20.73 18.66
C ASP A 205 -6.72 -21.69 17.46
N ALA A 206 -7.82 -22.13 16.82
CA ALA A 206 -7.75 -23.20 15.81
C ALA A 206 -7.19 -22.75 14.44
N PHE A 207 -7.46 -21.52 14.01
CA PHE A 207 -7.09 -21.05 12.66
C PHE A 207 -5.65 -20.51 12.58
N CYS A 208 -5.19 -19.83 13.65
CA CYS A 208 -3.81 -19.38 13.79
C CYS A 208 -2.84 -20.57 13.94
N LEU A 209 -3.27 -21.70 14.55
CA LEU A 209 -2.49 -22.95 14.60
C LEU A 209 -2.35 -23.60 13.21
N LEU A 210 -3.42 -23.57 12.40
CA LEU A 210 -3.43 -24.19 11.06
C LEU A 210 -2.43 -23.52 10.11
N HIS A 211 -2.28 -22.20 10.19
CA HIS A 211 -1.32 -21.45 9.38
C HIS A 211 0.13 -21.65 9.85
N SER A 212 0.36 -21.64 11.17
CA SER A 212 1.67 -21.98 11.75
C SER A 212 2.10 -23.43 11.42
N THR A 213 1.18 -24.38 11.38
CA THR A 213 1.48 -25.76 10.95
C THR A 213 1.83 -25.85 9.47
N PHE A 214 1.26 -24.99 8.62
CA PHE A 214 1.57 -24.96 7.19
C PHE A 214 3.00 -24.45 6.94
N ASP A 215 3.40 -23.37 7.61
CA ASP A 215 4.76 -22.82 7.53
C ASP A 215 5.82 -23.76 8.14
N PHE A 216 5.50 -24.43 9.26
CA PHE A 216 6.38 -25.42 9.87
C PHE A 216 6.59 -26.64 8.97
N LEU A 217 5.53 -27.12 8.28
CA LEU A 217 5.62 -28.21 7.32
C LEU A 217 6.46 -27.84 6.09
N THR A 218 6.34 -26.61 5.58
CA THR A 218 7.19 -26.11 4.48
C THR A 218 8.66 -26.00 4.91
N SER A 219 8.93 -25.59 6.15
CA SER A 219 10.30 -25.58 6.69
C SER A 219 10.89 -26.99 6.87
N LEU A 220 10.08 -27.97 7.28
CA LEU A 220 10.51 -29.37 7.46
C LEU A 220 10.78 -30.06 6.11
N TYR A 221 9.94 -29.78 5.09
CA TYR A 221 10.16 -30.22 3.72
C TYR A 221 11.50 -29.72 3.17
N ASN A 222 11.82 -28.44 3.35
CA ASN A 222 13.08 -27.85 2.90
C ASN A 222 14.32 -28.33 3.68
N THR A 223 14.13 -28.91 4.88
CA THR A 223 15.22 -29.46 5.69
C THR A 223 15.50 -30.92 5.36
N LEU A 224 14.48 -31.69 4.94
CA LEU A 224 14.62 -33.08 4.49
C LEU A 224 15.11 -33.20 3.04
N ASP A 225 14.86 -32.20 2.18
CA ASP A 225 15.36 -32.17 0.79
C ASP A 225 16.83 -31.70 0.68
N ASN A 226 17.40 -31.16 1.77
CA ASN A 226 18.79 -30.69 1.85
C ASN A 226 19.71 -31.63 2.67
N SER A 227 19.29 -32.86 2.95
CA SER A 227 20.05 -33.88 3.69
C SER A 227 20.26 -35.15 2.88
#